data_AF-A0A963A458-F1
#
_entry.id   AF-A0A963A458-F1
#
_cell.length_a   1.000
_cell.length_b   1.000
_cell.length_c   1.000
_cell.angle_alpha   90.00
_cell.angle_beta   90.00
_cell.angle_gamma   90.00
#
_symmetry.space_group_name_H-M   'P 1'
#
loop_
_entity.id
_entity.type
_entity.pdbx_description
1 polymer ?
#
loop_
_entity_poly.entity_id
_entity_poly.type
_entity_poly.pdbx_seq_one_letter_code
_entity_poly.pdbx_strand_id
1 'polypeptide(L)'
;PLAGAGESGIFLKDRLYLGYLEKPGVLEVISYNEAAGRFEFQVISDYREGGEPQVRYANRAVCTACHQNITPIFSRPLWGETNANSGIAALLRAEQRDFYGIPPLLGIDTPGRVDDASDRANRIPAVHLLWQQGCGTDPESQSARACRAQVLTFALQLRLSNSLEFSRSDNPEWTQFMRAFDANWRTRWPQGLLLSSPDVANRIPVPEAAPVHVAAVAMPAQAPLSGAERLHQQRHIPAELEPLRPREPLERWQADQAALELITGAAGFFAQIDVERLDEQLFTLGKEVDIPKLRQQSDCRLAVRTMPDRVLRIAFQCADPHTQLHAEGRLYLESGRLIRGTLDALDMGDRRTMRELTLTDGVITQDGERSHIRLGIRRGGLHARLPDGNALSRLNLTWSGAAEPGQSITGSATLERVQDFPLLKRSLAQISTAQDEADREAFAARPLRRSAVMQSLARALDMAEVVYCCLDGSRLPPLHVDQAAHTESVDIPEVGPEAAFFRRCTLCHRTSEPFPPNFLTGTAEEVRGKLAQCAERLFVRLSMWDLSDAVRTKTPMPPLQALPQL
;
A
#
# COMPACT_ATOMS: atom_id res chain seq x y z
N PRO A 1 -16.11 8.20 -3.38
CA PRO A 1 -16.77 8.20 -4.71
C PRO A 1 -16.27 7.03 -5.57
N LEU A 2 -17.15 6.04 -5.78
CA LEU A 2 -16.91 4.96 -6.74
C LEU A 2 -16.95 5.56 -8.16
N ALA A 3 -16.05 5.12 -9.02
CA ALA A 3 -15.96 5.60 -10.39
C ALA A 3 -17.27 5.33 -11.16
N GLY A 4 -17.79 6.33 -11.85
CA GLY A 4 -18.78 6.13 -12.90
C GLY A 4 -18.19 5.44 -14.13
N ALA A 5 -19.03 5.04 -15.08
CA ALA A 5 -18.56 4.54 -16.37
C ALA A 5 -17.71 5.63 -17.08
N GLY A 6 -16.48 5.28 -17.48
CA GLY A 6 -15.52 6.23 -18.09
C GLY A 6 -14.63 6.98 -17.10
N GLU A 7 -14.75 6.71 -15.80
CA GLU A 7 -13.90 7.28 -14.76
C GLU A 7 -12.92 6.25 -14.20
N SER A 8 -11.71 6.69 -13.87
CA SER A 8 -10.69 5.84 -13.25
C SER A 8 -10.81 5.75 -11.71
N GLY A 9 -11.71 6.56 -11.12
CA GLY A 9 -12.00 6.61 -9.69
C GLY A 9 -10.88 7.19 -8.81
N ILE A 10 -11.20 7.46 -7.54
CA ILE A 10 -10.20 7.87 -6.54
C ILE A 10 -9.55 6.62 -5.94
N PHE A 11 -8.21 6.60 -5.89
CA PHE A 11 -7.46 5.51 -5.29
C PHE A 11 -7.22 5.78 -3.79
N LEU A 12 -8.09 5.20 -2.93
CA LEU A 12 -8.10 5.48 -1.49
C LEU A 12 -7.32 4.46 -0.64
N LYS A 13 -7.09 3.26 -1.16
CA LYS A 13 -6.40 2.19 -0.41
C LYS A 13 -4.99 2.65 -0.04
N ASP A 14 -4.66 2.50 1.25
CA ASP A 14 -3.39 2.91 1.87
C ASP A 14 -3.07 4.42 1.69
N ARG A 15 -4.09 5.24 1.40
CA ARG A 15 -3.96 6.65 1.03
C ARG A 15 -4.92 7.58 1.77
N LEU A 16 -5.93 7.06 2.45
CA LEU A 16 -6.84 7.84 3.29
C LEU A 16 -7.04 7.13 4.63
N TYR A 17 -6.80 7.87 5.72
CA TYR A 17 -6.94 7.41 7.09
C TYR A 17 -7.76 8.44 7.85
N LEU A 18 -8.69 7.94 8.67
CA LEU A 18 -9.62 8.76 9.44
C LEU A 18 -9.62 8.28 10.90
N GLY A 19 -9.42 9.19 11.84
CA GLY A 19 -9.60 8.98 13.27
C GLY A 19 -10.76 9.82 13.77
N TYR A 20 -11.74 9.20 14.45
CA TYR A 20 -12.87 9.93 15.02
C TYR A 20 -12.73 10.09 16.53
N LEU A 21 -12.81 11.35 16.96
CA LEU A 21 -12.80 11.74 18.37
C LEU A 21 -14.21 12.25 18.72
N GLU A 22 -15.03 11.38 19.30
CA GLU A 22 -16.45 11.65 19.56
C GLU A 22 -16.69 12.82 20.50
N LYS A 23 -16.01 12.83 21.66
CA LYS A 23 -16.21 13.88 22.68
C LYS A 23 -15.94 15.30 22.15
N PRO A 24 -14.86 15.56 21.39
CA PRO A 24 -14.66 16.87 20.76
C PRO A 24 -15.42 17.05 19.44
N GLY A 25 -16.05 16.00 18.88
CA GLY A 25 -16.70 16.07 17.56
C GLY A 25 -15.69 16.38 16.46
N VAL A 26 -14.55 15.69 16.45
CA VAL A 26 -13.44 15.95 15.53
C VAL A 26 -13.10 14.70 14.72
N LEU A 27 -12.82 14.87 13.42
CA LEU A 27 -12.12 13.87 12.62
C LEU A 27 -10.68 14.33 12.35
N GLU A 28 -9.73 13.47 12.66
CA GLU A 28 -8.35 13.57 12.16
C GLU A 28 -8.28 12.85 10.81
N VAL A 29 -7.71 13.52 9.81
CA VAL A 29 -7.63 13.00 8.45
C VAL A 29 -6.19 13.03 7.99
N ILE A 30 -5.70 11.88 7.54
CA ILE A 30 -4.41 11.79 6.85
C ILE A 30 -4.70 11.31 5.43
N SER A 31 -4.45 12.18 4.46
CA SER A 31 -4.77 11.92 3.07
C SER A 31 -3.53 12.08 2.19
N TYR A 32 -3.34 11.15 1.27
CA TYR A 32 -2.23 11.21 0.32
C TYR A 32 -2.57 12.16 -0.83
N ASN A 33 -1.74 13.18 -1.03
CA ASN A 33 -1.84 14.11 -2.15
C ASN A 33 -0.97 13.62 -3.31
N GLU A 34 -1.61 13.15 -4.39
CA GLU A 34 -0.89 12.60 -5.55
C GLU A 34 -0.04 13.65 -6.29
N ALA A 35 -0.52 14.89 -6.37
CA ALA A 35 0.21 15.97 -7.02
C ALA A 35 1.45 16.38 -6.22
N ALA A 36 1.33 16.42 -4.89
CA ALA A 36 2.42 16.80 -4.00
C ALA A 36 3.36 15.64 -3.62
N GLY A 37 2.97 14.39 -3.86
CA GLY A 37 3.80 13.22 -3.57
C GLY A 37 3.94 12.87 -2.08
N ARG A 38 3.01 13.32 -1.23
CA ARG A 38 3.13 13.19 0.23
C ARG A 38 1.78 13.11 0.92
N PHE A 39 1.78 12.66 2.17
CA PHE A 39 0.61 12.77 3.03
C PHE A 39 0.44 14.19 3.56
N GLU A 40 -0.83 14.59 3.62
CA GLU A 40 -1.34 15.81 4.22
C GLU A 40 -2.15 15.48 5.47
N PHE A 41 -2.10 16.40 6.43
CA PHE A 41 -2.75 16.27 7.72
C PHE A 41 -3.86 17.31 7.81
N GLN A 42 -5.09 16.86 7.97
CA GLN A 42 -6.26 17.72 8.09
C GLN A 42 -7.06 17.37 9.35
N VAL A 43 -7.83 18.34 9.81
CA VAL A 43 -8.80 18.20 10.90
C VAL A 43 -10.16 18.63 10.37
N ILE A 44 -11.20 17.86 10.69
CA ILE A 44 -12.60 18.23 10.49
C ILE A 44 -13.20 18.49 11.86
N SER A 45 -13.51 19.76 12.14
CA SER A 45 -14.12 20.18 13.40
C SER A 45 -15.65 20.25 13.29
N ASP A 46 -16.35 20.25 14.43
CA ASP A 46 -17.82 20.22 14.55
C ASP A 46 -18.48 19.05 13.79
N TYR A 47 -17.76 17.93 13.69
CA TYR A 47 -18.23 16.67 13.15
C TYR A 47 -19.07 15.93 14.21
N ARG A 48 -20.34 16.33 14.33
CA ARG A 48 -21.34 15.74 15.23
C ARG A 48 -22.75 15.97 14.68
N GLU A 49 -23.73 15.28 15.27
CA GLU A 49 -25.14 15.47 14.89
C GLU A 49 -25.56 16.94 15.06
N GLY A 50 -26.14 17.52 13.99
CA GLY A 50 -26.53 18.93 13.95
C GLY A 50 -25.38 19.95 13.89
N GLY A 51 -24.13 19.50 13.79
CA GLY A 51 -22.97 20.37 13.58
C GLY A 51 -22.75 20.78 12.13
N GLU A 52 -21.86 21.73 11.91
CA GLU A 52 -21.42 22.21 10.59
C GLU A 52 -19.95 21.83 10.36
N PRO A 53 -19.65 20.67 9.74
CA PRO A 53 -18.28 20.20 9.58
C PRO A 53 -17.38 21.16 8.81
N GLN A 54 -16.23 21.51 9.38
CA GLN A 54 -15.24 22.39 8.75
C GLN A 54 -13.88 21.71 8.60
N VAL A 55 -13.41 21.58 7.37
CA VAL A 55 -12.10 21.00 7.03
C VAL A 55 -11.00 22.06 7.10
N ARG A 56 -9.91 21.78 7.82
CA ARG A 56 -8.72 22.63 7.95
C ARG A 56 -7.45 21.80 7.84
N TYR A 57 -6.34 22.43 7.44
CA TYR A 57 -5.02 21.80 7.55
C TYR A 57 -4.54 21.83 8.99
N ALA A 58 -4.10 20.71 9.52
CA ALA A 58 -3.47 20.65 10.83
C ALA A 58 -2.13 21.39 10.79
N ASN A 59 -1.70 21.93 11.93
CA ASN A 59 -0.33 22.44 12.06
C ASN A 59 0.65 21.28 11.86
N ARG A 60 1.39 21.32 10.75
CA ARG A 60 2.28 20.24 10.33
C ARG A 60 3.35 19.94 11.37
N ALA A 61 3.86 20.96 12.08
CA ALA A 61 4.88 20.79 13.10
C ALA A 61 4.40 19.89 14.25
N VAL A 62 3.15 20.09 14.67
CA VAL A 62 2.49 19.25 15.68
C VAL A 62 2.38 17.81 15.17
N CYS A 63 1.91 17.63 13.94
CA CYS A 63 1.68 16.30 13.38
C CYS A 63 2.99 15.53 13.21
N THR A 64 4.02 16.15 12.62
CA THR A 64 5.30 15.48 12.31
C THR A 64 6.12 15.14 13.55
N ALA A 65 5.79 15.72 14.71
CA ALA A 65 6.42 15.34 15.98
C ALA A 65 6.11 13.87 16.34
N CYS A 66 4.88 13.41 16.09
CA CYS A 66 4.48 12.00 16.26
C CYS A 66 4.63 11.21 14.95
N HIS A 67 4.25 11.80 13.82
CA HIS A 67 4.33 11.21 12.49
C HIS A 67 5.75 11.36 11.91
N GLN A 68 6.71 10.66 12.51
CA GLN A 68 8.15 10.81 12.24
C GLN A 68 8.55 10.46 10.79
N ASN A 69 7.73 9.69 10.06
CA ASN A 69 7.91 9.46 8.62
C ASN A 69 6.96 10.30 7.73
N ILE A 70 6.21 11.23 8.33
CA ILE A 70 5.26 12.10 7.62
C ILE A 70 4.19 11.27 6.90
N THR A 71 3.77 10.18 7.54
CA THR A 71 2.82 9.16 7.09
C THR A 71 1.91 8.78 8.28
N PRO A 72 0.80 8.06 8.07
CA PRO A 72 0.00 7.51 9.16
C PRO A 72 0.83 6.69 10.16
N ILE A 73 0.49 6.79 11.44
CA ILE A 73 1.07 6.00 12.52
C ILE A 73 -0.04 5.25 13.24
N PHE A 74 0.26 4.07 13.77
CA PHE A 74 -0.63 3.31 14.62
C PHE A 74 0.13 2.62 15.74
N SER A 75 -0.57 2.28 16.83
CA SER A 75 0.02 1.46 17.89
C SER A 75 0.31 0.05 17.36
N ARG A 76 1.43 -0.53 17.78
CA ARG A 76 1.76 -1.93 17.44
C ARG A 76 0.65 -2.89 17.86
N PRO A 77 0.28 -3.88 17.04
CA PRO A 77 -0.57 -4.98 17.45
C PRO A 77 -0.03 -5.66 18.73
N LEU A 78 -0.89 -6.18 19.62
CA LEU A 78 -2.33 -6.42 19.47
C LEU A 78 -3.25 -5.28 19.94
N TRP A 79 -2.75 -4.09 20.30
CA TRP A 79 -3.54 -3.00 20.91
C TRP A 79 -4.09 -3.33 22.31
N GLY A 80 -3.18 -3.36 23.28
CA GLY A 80 -3.41 -3.87 24.62
C GLY A 80 -4.35 -3.03 25.47
N GLU A 81 -4.62 -1.79 25.05
CA GLU A 81 -5.60 -0.86 25.64
C GLU A 81 -7.02 -1.04 25.07
N THR A 82 -7.21 -1.92 24.10
CA THR A 82 -8.50 -2.18 23.45
C THR A 82 -9.05 -3.55 23.80
N ASN A 83 -10.22 -3.88 23.25
CA ASN A 83 -10.85 -5.19 23.40
C ASN A 83 -10.14 -6.33 22.64
N ALA A 84 -9.01 -6.06 21.99
CA ALA A 84 -8.08 -7.10 21.57
C ALA A 84 -7.35 -7.75 22.76
N ASN A 85 -7.26 -7.05 23.91
CA ASN A 85 -6.86 -7.64 25.18
C ASN A 85 -8.04 -8.44 25.78
N SER A 86 -7.81 -9.71 26.08
CA SER A 86 -8.85 -10.63 26.59
C SER A 86 -9.46 -10.19 27.93
N GLY A 87 -8.67 -9.56 28.80
CA GLY A 87 -9.14 -8.99 30.07
C GLY A 87 -10.07 -7.80 29.86
N ILE A 88 -9.71 -6.89 28.95
CA ILE A 88 -10.56 -5.75 28.59
C ILE A 88 -11.84 -6.23 27.90
N ALA A 89 -11.75 -7.20 26.98
CA ALA A 89 -12.91 -7.79 26.32
C ALA A 89 -13.89 -8.43 27.32
N ALA A 90 -13.37 -9.11 28.35
CA ALA A 90 -14.18 -9.69 29.41
C ALA A 90 -14.90 -8.62 30.23
N LEU A 91 -14.22 -7.52 30.58
CA LEU A 91 -14.82 -6.37 31.27
C LEU A 91 -15.91 -5.72 30.42
N LEU A 92 -15.64 -5.44 29.14
CA LEU A 92 -16.62 -4.85 28.23
C LEU A 92 -17.84 -5.75 28.02
N ARG A 93 -17.67 -7.07 27.98
CA ARG A 93 -18.80 -8.01 27.94
C ARG A 93 -19.63 -7.94 29.22
N ALA A 94 -18.99 -7.83 30.38
CA ALA A 94 -19.66 -7.75 31.67
C ALA A 94 -20.52 -6.47 31.80
N GLU A 95 -20.13 -5.38 31.13
CA GLU A 95 -20.92 -4.15 31.08
C GLU A 95 -22.28 -4.31 30.37
N GLN A 96 -22.42 -5.30 29.48
CA GLN A 96 -23.67 -5.56 28.72
C GLN A 96 -24.25 -4.33 27.98
N ARG A 97 -23.38 -3.40 27.58
CA ARG A 97 -23.74 -2.19 26.83
C ARG A 97 -23.62 -2.42 25.33
N ASP A 98 -24.36 -1.62 24.57
CA ASP A 98 -24.11 -1.47 23.13
C ASP A 98 -22.93 -0.52 22.90
N PHE A 99 -21.97 -0.94 22.09
CA PHE A 99 -20.76 -0.19 21.74
C PHE A 99 -20.81 0.18 20.25
N TYR A 100 -21.88 0.87 19.83
CA TYR A 100 -22.12 1.24 18.43
C TYR A 100 -22.16 0.01 17.49
N GLY A 101 -22.68 -1.13 17.98
CA GLY A 101 -22.67 -2.39 17.24
C GLY A 101 -21.30 -3.06 17.09
N ILE A 102 -20.25 -2.57 17.75
CA ILE A 102 -18.91 -3.20 17.75
C ILE A 102 -18.89 -4.33 18.78
N PRO A 103 -18.60 -5.58 18.36
CA PRO A 103 -18.59 -6.71 19.29
C PRO A 103 -17.43 -6.57 20.30
N PRO A 104 -17.67 -6.79 21.61
CA PRO A 104 -16.61 -6.78 22.62
C PRO A 104 -15.50 -7.81 22.39
N LEU A 105 -15.77 -8.88 21.65
CA LEU A 105 -14.75 -9.82 21.17
C LEU A 105 -14.34 -9.45 19.75
N LEU A 106 -13.11 -9.01 19.59
CA LEU A 106 -12.47 -8.88 18.28
C LEU A 106 -11.24 -9.79 18.21
N GLY A 107 -11.04 -10.42 17.06
CA GLY A 107 -9.80 -11.14 16.77
C GLY A 107 -8.68 -10.16 16.40
N ILE A 108 -7.49 -10.73 16.12
CA ILE A 108 -6.28 -9.97 15.77
C ILE A 108 -6.29 -9.43 14.34
N ASP A 109 -7.26 -9.85 13.51
CA ASP A 109 -7.31 -9.54 12.08
C ASP A 109 -7.56 -8.07 11.77
N THR A 110 -8.39 -7.37 12.56
CA THR A 110 -8.65 -5.94 12.35
C THR A 110 -7.43 -5.10 12.74
N PRO A 111 -6.82 -5.28 13.92
CA PRO A 111 -5.53 -4.67 14.23
C PRO A 111 -4.46 -4.93 13.18
N GLY A 112 -4.29 -6.18 12.76
CA GLY A 112 -3.31 -6.55 11.73
C GLY A 112 -3.55 -5.84 10.40
N ARG A 113 -4.80 -5.75 9.93
CA ARG A 113 -5.13 -5.04 8.67
C ARG A 113 -4.82 -3.54 8.72
N VAL A 114 -4.98 -2.91 9.88
CA VAL A 114 -4.66 -1.48 10.06
C VAL A 114 -3.15 -1.28 10.10
N ASP A 115 -2.43 -2.13 10.83
CA ASP A 115 -0.97 -2.15 10.92
C ASP A 115 -0.32 -2.33 9.54
N ASP A 116 -0.75 -3.37 8.81
CA ASP A 116 -0.32 -3.64 7.43
C ASP A 116 -0.62 -2.44 6.50
N ALA A 117 -1.73 -1.72 6.73
CA ALA A 117 -2.07 -0.55 5.93
C ALA A 117 -1.14 0.63 6.25
N SER A 118 -0.82 0.91 7.51
CA SER A 118 0.16 1.93 7.85
C SER A 118 1.55 1.60 7.33
N ASP A 119 1.98 0.34 7.39
CA ASP A 119 3.27 -0.09 6.84
C ASP A 119 3.37 0.15 5.34
N ARG A 120 2.32 -0.20 4.58
CA ARG A 120 2.28 0.07 3.14
C ARG A 120 2.28 1.57 2.84
N ALA A 121 1.52 2.38 3.57
CA ALA A 121 1.56 3.83 3.42
C ALA A 121 2.95 4.40 3.75
N ASN A 122 3.62 3.84 4.75
CA ASN A 122 4.92 4.27 5.21
C ASN A 122 6.03 4.07 4.15
N ARG A 123 5.84 3.14 3.22
CA ARG A 123 6.74 2.91 2.09
C ARG A 123 6.58 3.93 0.95
N ILE A 124 5.43 4.59 0.82
CA ILE A 124 5.13 5.52 -0.29
C ILE A 124 6.17 6.66 -0.42
N PRO A 125 6.57 7.37 0.66
CA PRO A 125 7.59 8.41 0.54
C PRO A 125 8.96 7.87 0.09
N ALA A 126 9.34 6.67 0.54
CA ALA A 126 10.58 6.03 0.14
C ALA A 126 10.56 5.67 -1.36
N VAL A 127 9.43 5.17 -1.86
CA VAL A 127 9.25 4.90 -3.29
C VAL A 127 9.40 6.18 -4.13
N HIS A 128 8.83 7.32 -3.69
CA HIS A 128 9.04 8.60 -4.38
C HIS A 128 10.48 9.07 -4.33
N LEU A 129 11.15 8.93 -3.19
CA LEU A 129 12.56 9.27 -3.05
C LEU A 129 13.40 8.47 -4.05
N LEU A 130 13.18 7.16 -4.14
CA LEU A 130 13.89 6.27 -5.07
C LEU A 130 13.51 6.55 -6.53
N TRP A 131 12.25 6.88 -6.81
CA TRP A 131 11.82 7.29 -8.16
C TRP A 131 12.52 8.57 -8.61
N GLN A 132 12.50 9.60 -7.78
CA GLN A 132 13.05 10.92 -8.10
C GLN A 132 14.58 10.89 -8.16
N GLN A 133 15.22 10.20 -7.21
CA GLN A 133 16.65 10.30 -6.98
C GLN A 133 17.41 9.02 -7.24
N GLY A 134 16.78 7.89 -7.57
CA GLY A 134 17.45 6.60 -7.77
C GLY A 134 18.02 6.41 -9.19
N CYS A 135 17.41 7.04 -10.19
CA CYS A 135 17.79 6.89 -11.60
C CYS A 135 18.75 7.99 -12.08
N GLY A 136 20.04 7.87 -11.78
CA GLY A 136 21.10 8.75 -12.30
C GLY A 136 21.37 10.02 -11.47
N THR A 137 22.51 10.67 -11.74
CA THR A 137 22.98 11.85 -10.99
C THR A 137 22.31 13.16 -11.43
N ASP A 138 22.02 13.29 -12.73
CA ASP A 138 21.13 14.32 -13.29
C ASP A 138 19.74 13.71 -13.49
N PRO A 139 18.78 14.03 -12.60
CA PRO A 139 17.46 13.43 -12.64
C PRO A 139 16.65 13.79 -13.89
N GLU A 140 16.99 14.86 -14.61
CA GLU A 140 16.28 15.31 -15.82
C GLU A 140 16.92 14.82 -17.13
N SER A 141 18.01 14.06 -17.02
CA SER A 141 18.70 13.48 -18.19
C SER A 141 17.85 12.41 -18.89
N GLN A 142 18.16 12.16 -20.17
CA GLN A 142 17.52 11.10 -20.95
C GLN A 142 17.77 9.70 -20.36
N SER A 143 18.96 9.47 -19.81
CA SER A 143 19.30 8.19 -19.16
C SER A 143 18.51 7.98 -17.86
N ALA A 144 18.27 9.05 -17.09
CA ALA A 144 17.41 9.01 -15.91
C ALA A 144 15.95 8.64 -16.26
N ARG A 145 15.40 9.27 -17.31
CA ARG A 145 14.06 8.92 -17.82
C ARG A 145 13.98 7.48 -18.33
N ALA A 146 15.00 7.02 -19.05
CA ALA A 146 15.05 5.62 -19.53
C ALA A 146 15.13 4.61 -18.37
N CYS A 147 15.87 4.91 -17.30
CA CYS A 147 15.90 4.09 -16.09
C CYS A 147 14.51 4.04 -15.42
N ARG A 148 13.80 5.16 -15.30
CA ARG A 148 12.43 5.20 -14.78
C ARG A 148 11.43 4.46 -15.68
N ALA A 149 11.63 4.46 -17.00
CA ALA A 149 10.85 3.65 -17.92
C ALA A 149 11.06 2.13 -17.72
N GLN A 150 12.27 1.71 -17.34
CA GLN A 150 12.53 0.31 -16.95
C GLN A 150 11.82 -0.05 -15.64
N VAL A 151 11.85 0.85 -14.64
CA VAL A 151 11.05 0.68 -13.40
C VAL A 151 9.57 0.47 -13.72
N LEU A 152 8.98 1.31 -14.57
CA LEU A 152 7.57 1.18 -14.95
C LEU A 152 7.28 -0.06 -15.81
N THR A 153 8.23 -0.49 -16.65
CA THR A 153 8.12 -1.76 -17.38
C THR A 153 7.96 -2.92 -16.41
N PHE A 154 8.86 -3.04 -15.42
CA PHE A 154 8.78 -4.11 -14.42
C PHE A 154 7.57 -3.99 -13.50
N ALA A 155 7.22 -2.77 -13.10
CA ALA A 155 6.06 -2.51 -12.24
C ALA A 155 4.76 -2.93 -12.93
N LEU A 156 4.57 -2.55 -14.20
CA LEU A 156 3.40 -2.95 -14.98
C LEU A 156 3.42 -4.44 -15.33
N GLN A 157 4.59 -5.04 -15.58
CA GLN A 157 4.71 -6.48 -15.75
C GLN A 157 4.18 -7.23 -14.52
N LEU A 158 4.59 -6.80 -13.33
CA LEU A 158 4.14 -7.39 -12.06
C LEU A 158 2.62 -7.25 -11.89
N ARG A 159 2.05 -6.10 -12.26
CA ARG A 159 0.59 -5.89 -12.18
C ARG A 159 -0.18 -6.72 -13.18
N LEU A 160 0.26 -6.73 -14.44
CA LEU A 160 -0.38 -7.47 -15.53
C LEU A 160 -0.30 -9.00 -15.31
N SER A 161 0.75 -9.49 -14.67
CA SER A 161 0.94 -10.92 -14.38
C SER A 161 0.25 -11.39 -13.08
N ASN A 162 -0.53 -10.51 -12.43
CA ASN A 162 -1.12 -10.72 -11.12
C ASN A 162 -0.06 -11.14 -10.07
N SER A 163 0.99 -10.32 -9.96
CA SER A 163 2.12 -10.46 -9.05
C SER A 163 3.01 -11.68 -9.30
N LEU A 164 3.01 -12.25 -10.51
CA LEU A 164 4.01 -13.25 -10.89
C LEU A 164 5.37 -12.58 -11.05
N GLU A 165 6.39 -13.13 -10.38
CA GLU A 165 7.76 -12.65 -10.49
C GLU A 165 8.29 -12.75 -11.93
N PHE A 166 8.95 -11.69 -12.38
CA PHE A 166 9.70 -11.66 -13.64
C PHE A 166 11.10 -12.28 -13.47
N SER A 167 11.71 -12.68 -14.59
CA SER A 167 13.10 -13.19 -14.58
C SER A 167 14.10 -12.06 -14.34
N ARG A 168 15.09 -12.32 -13.46
CA ARG A 168 16.18 -11.38 -13.11
C ARG A 168 17.56 -11.87 -13.56
N SER A 169 17.84 -13.17 -13.49
CA SER A 169 19.17 -13.74 -13.74
C SER A 169 19.65 -13.56 -15.18
N ASP A 170 18.74 -13.71 -16.14
CA ASP A 170 19.04 -13.71 -17.58
C ASP A 170 18.30 -12.59 -18.30
N ASN A 171 18.03 -11.49 -17.59
CA ASN A 171 17.27 -10.37 -18.11
C ASN A 171 18.21 -9.16 -18.37
N PRO A 172 18.49 -8.83 -19.64
CA PRO A 172 19.39 -7.73 -19.99
C PRO A 172 18.83 -6.36 -19.56
N GLU A 173 17.51 -6.18 -19.55
CA GLU A 173 16.86 -4.95 -19.08
C GLU A 173 17.03 -4.79 -17.57
N TRP A 174 16.89 -5.89 -16.80
CA TRP A 174 17.16 -5.88 -15.35
C TRP A 174 18.62 -5.51 -15.07
N THR A 175 19.55 -6.10 -15.80
CA THR A 175 20.98 -5.80 -15.69
C THR A 175 21.28 -4.35 -16.04
N GLN A 176 20.63 -3.79 -17.07
CA GLN A 176 20.78 -2.39 -17.42
C GLN A 176 20.24 -1.46 -16.35
N PHE A 177 19.04 -1.74 -15.83
CA PHE A 177 18.42 -0.99 -14.75
C PHE A 177 19.31 -0.98 -13.50
N MET A 178 19.72 -2.16 -13.04
CA MET A 178 20.55 -2.29 -11.83
C MET A 178 21.89 -1.57 -11.97
N ARG A 179 22.53 -1.59 -13.16
CA ARG A 179 23.77 -0.81 -13.36
C ARG A 179 23.56 0.70 -13.18
N ALA A 180 22.46 1.25 -13.70
CA ALA A 180 22.14 2.67 -13.56
C ALA A 180 21.76 3.03 -12.12
N PHE A 181 20.95 2.18 -11.48
CA PHE A 181 20.49 2.35 -10.11
C PHE A 181 21.65 2.25 -9.11
N ASP A 182 22.46 1.19 -9.18
CA ASP A 182 23.59 0.94 -8.27
C ASP A 182 24.66 2.03 -8.32
N ALA A 183 24.96 2.53 -9.52
CA ALA A 183 25.95 3.59 -9.69
C ALA A 183 25.56 4.83 -8.86
N ASN A 184 24.29 5.19 -8.90
CA ASN A 184 23.78 6.35 -8.18
C ASN A 184 23.46 6.04 -6.70
N TRP A 185 23.05 4.81 -6.39
CA TRP A 185 22.87 4.32 -5.01
C TRP A 185 24.13 4.49 -4.18
N ARG A 186 25.29 4.08 -4.70
CA ARG A 186 26.59 4.20 -4.01
C ARG A 186 26.96 5.63 -3.65
N THR A 187 26.45 6.61 -4.40
CA THR A 187 26.66 8.03 -4.13
C THR A 187 25.66 8.58 -3.11
N ARG A 188 24.38 8.22 -3.23
CA ARG A 188 23.27 8.79 -2.44
C ARG A 188 23.09 8.12 -1.07
N TRP A 189 23.20 6.80 -1.03
CA TRP A 189 22.92 5.97 0.15
C TRP A 189 24.02 4.93 0.41
N PRO A 190 25.29 5.35 0.61
CA PRO A 190 26.41 4.42 0.78
C PRO A 190 26.28 3.50 2.01
N GLN A 191 25.47 3.88 3.00
CA GLN A 191 25.20 3.11 4.22
C GLN A 191 23.81 2.46 4.22
N GLY A 192 23.12 2.46 3.09
CA GLY A 192 21.73 2.04 2.97
C GLY A 192 20.72 3.14 3.28
N LEU A 193 19.47 2.92 2.85
CA LEU A 193 18.34 3.81 3.12
C LEU A 193 17.61 3.37 4.39
N LEU A 194 17.51 4.25 5.38
CA LEU A 194 16.77 4.00 6.61
C LEU A 194 15.29 4.34 6.43
N LEU A 195 14.42 3.39 6.76
CA LEU A 195 12.97 3.58 6.76
C LEU A 195 12.50 3.84 8.19
N SER A 196 11.88 4.99 8.43
CA SER A 196 11.29 5.32 9.73
C SER A 196 10.14 4.35 10.09
N SER A 197 9.95 4.02 11.37
CA SER A 197 8.84 3.16 11.80
C SER A 197 7.53 3.94 11.95
N PRO A 198 6.39 3.45 11.40
CA PRO A 198 5.08 4.03 11.64
C PRO A 198 4.51 3.61 13.01
N ASP A 199 5.15 2.66 13.69
CA ASP A 199 4.63 2.03 14.88
C ASP A 199 4.81 2.85 16.15
N VAL A 200 3.76 2.99 16.94
CA VAL A 200 3.85 3.54 18.29
C VAL A 200 3.84 2.38 19.29
N ALA A 201 4.66 2.50 20.34
CA ALA A 201 4.68 1.50 21.40
C ALA A 201 3.28 1.35 22.02
N ASN A 202 2.86 0.10 22.20
CA ASN A 202 1.55 -0.25 22.73
C ASN A 202 1.64 -0.51 24.25
N ARG A 203 0.63 -0.06 24.99
CA ARG A 203 0.53 -0.27 26.44
C ARG A 203 -0.37 -1.46 26.75
N ILE A 204 -0.10 -2.11 27.88
CA ILE A 204 -0.94 -3.19 28.44
C ILE A 204 -1.41 -2.76 29.83
N PRO A 205 -2.53 -2.03 29.94
CA PRO A 205 -3.03 -1.49 31.21
C PRO A 205 -3.69 -2.56 32.08
N VAL A 206 -4.20 -3.63 31.46
CA VAL A 206 -4.78 -4.80 32.14
C VAL A 206 -3.93 -6.01 31.78
N PRO A 207 -3.21 -6.63 32.73
CA PRO A 207 -2.49 -7.86 32.48
C PRO A 207 -3.45 -8.92 31.93
N GLU A 208 -3.08 -9.59 30.84
CA GLU A 208 -3.86 -10.73 30.35
C GLU A 208 -3.94 -11.79 31.45
N ALA A 209 -5.13 -12.36 31.67
CA ALA A 209 -5.24 -13.51 32.52
C ALA A 209 -4.35 -14.61 31.92
N ALA A 210 -3.33 -15.04 32.66
CA ALA A 210 -2.44 -16.10 32.21
C ALA A 210 -3.27 -17.29 31.70
N PRO A 211 -2.92 -17.92 30.57
CA PRO A 211 -3.55 -19.17 30.19
C PRO A 211 -3.38 -20.15 31.35
N VAL A 212 -4.44 -20.90 31.64
CA VAL A 212 -4.63 -21.78 32.82
C VAL A 212 -3.57 -22.91 32.93
N HIS A 213 -2.49 -22.91 32.14
CA HIS A 213 -1.46 -23.95 32.13
C HIS A 213 -0.01 -23.46 32.13
N VAL A 214 0.30 -22.30 32.71
CA VAL A 214 1.70 -21.97 33.06
C VAL A 214 1.77 -21.61 34.53
N ALA A 215 2.47 -22.46 35.28
CA ALA A 215 2.70 -22.28 36.71
C ALA A 215 3.25 -20.87 36.97
N ALA A 216 2.51 -20.12 37.77
CA ALA A 216 2.84 -18.76 38.17
C ALA A 216 4.24 -18.71 38.79
N VAL A 217 5.17 -18.01 38.13
CA VAL A 217 6.22 -17.31 38.87
C VAL A 217 5.52 -16.13 39.50
N ALA A 218 5.19 -16.27 40.79
CA ALA A 218 4.56 -15.21 41.56
C ALA A 218 5.47 -13.97 41.54
N MET A 219 5.02 -12.90 40.88
CA MET A 219 5.51 -11.56 41.17
C MET A 219 5.20 -11.25 42.64
N PRO A 220 6.14 -10.69 43.41
CA PRO A 220 5.88 -10.34 44.80
C PRO A 220 4.67 -9.41 44.85
N ALA A 221 3.72 -9.74 45.73
CA ALA A 221 2.53 -8.94 45.97
C ALA A 221 2.95 -7.52 46.35
N GLN A 222 2.88 -6.59 45.40
CA GLN A 222 3.01 -5.17 45.68
C GLN A 222 1.90 -4.80 46.67
N ALA A 223 2.23 -3.97 47.67
CA ALA A 223 1.25 -3.49 48.65
C ALA A 223 0.00 -2.95 47.93
N PRO A 224 -1.21 -3.14 48.47
CA PRO A 224 -2.43 -2.68 47.83
C PRO A 224 -2.38 -1.17 47.68
N LEU A 225 -2.07 -0.71 46.48
CA LEU A 225 -2.10 0.70 46.10
C LEU A 225 -3.50 1.24 46.37
N SER A 226 -3.59 2.45 46.93
CA SER A 226 -4.85 3.17 47.04
C SER A 226 -5.48 3.36 45.66
N GLY A 227 -6.79 3.62 45.60
CA GLY A 227 -7.48 3.93 44.34
C GLY A 227 -6.83 5.08 43.57
N ALA A 228 -6.33 6.10 44.29
CA ALA A 228 -5.66 7.25 43.70
C ALA A 228 -4.27 6.92 43.14
N GLU A 229 -3.48 6.12 43.85
CA GLU A 229 -2.15 5.69 43.38
C GLU A 229 -2.26 4.78 42.15
N ARG A 230 -3.23 3.86 42.13
CA ARG A 230 -3.51 3.04 40.94
C ARG A 230 -3.89 3.92 39.75
N LEU A 231 -4.79 4.88 39.96
CA LEU A 231 -5.20 5.80 38.91
C LEU A 231 -4.04 6.68 38.43
N HIS A 232 -3.15 7.10 39.32
CA HIS A 232 -1.96 7.86 38.97
C HIS A 232 -0.97 7.04 38.14
N GLN A 233 -0.66 5.80 38.56
CA GLN A 233 0.16 4.88 37.76
C GLN A 233 -0.48 4.55 36.42
N GLN A 234 -1.81 4.38 36.39
CA GLN A 234 -2.55 4.18 35.15
C GLN A 234 -2.54 5.41 34.23
N ARG A 235 -2.35 6.63 34.74
CA ARG A 235 -2.24 7.85 33.92
C ARG A 235 -0.81 8.17 33.50
N HIS A 236 0.19 7.60 34.16
CA HIS A 236 1.58 7.83 33.82
C HIS A 236 1.97 7.05 32.55
N ILE A 237 2.50 7.77 31.56
CA ILE A 237 3.08 7.20 30.33
C ILE A 237 4.60 7.35 30.44
N PRO A 238 5.38 6.30 30.67
CA PRO A 238 6.83 6.42 30.78
C PRO A 238 7.47 6.75 29.42
N ALA A 239 8.71 7.26 29.41
CA ALA A 239 9.38 7.77 28.21
C ALA A 239 9.35 6.80 27.03
N GLU A 240 9.49 5.50 27.32
CA GLU A 240 9.52 4.44 26.34
C GLU A 240 8.20 4.21 25.61
N LEU A 241 7.08 4.64 26.20
CA LEU A 241 5.75 4.58 25.61
C LEU A 241 5.29 5.94 25.06
N GLU A 242 6.12 6.98 25.10
CA GLU A 242 5.73 8.29 24.56
C GLU A 242 5.82 8.32 23.03
N PRO A 243 4.77 8.77 22.32
CA PRO A 243 4.73 8.79 20.85
C PRO A 243 5.74 9.76 20.22
N LEU A 244 6.26 10.70 21.00
CA LEU A 244 7.26 11.68 20.58
C LEU A 244 8.69 11.14 20.66
N ARG A 245 8.90 9.99 21.31
CA ARG A 245 10.23 9.38 21.40
C ARG A 245 10.70 8.99 20.00
N PRO A 246 11.91 9.39 19.57
CA PRO A 246 12.48 8.89 18.32
C PRO A 246 12.48 7.37 18.28
N ARG A 247 12.01 6.81 17.17
CA ARG A 247 11.93 5.37 16.96
C ARG A 247 13.13 4.90 16.16
N GLU A 248 13.61 3.71 16.50
CA GLU A 248 14.56 3.01 15.64
C GLU A 248 13.97 2.83 14.23
N PRO A 249 14.79 2.86 13.17
CA PRO A 249 14.34 2.54 11.83
C PRO A 249 13.68 1.17 11.78
N LEU A 250 12.56 1.07 11.05
CA LEU A 250 11.88 -0.19 10.80
C LEU A 250 12.77 -1.12 9.98
N GLU A 251 13.40 -0.58 8.95
CA GLU A 251 14.24 -1.31 8.02
C GLU A 251 15.44 -0.46 7.57
N ARG A 252 16.50 -1.14 7.12
CA ARG A 252 17.60 -0.54 6.37
C ARG A 252 17.71 -1.25 5.03
N TRP A 253 17.30 -0.57 3.96
CA TRP A 253 17.38 -1.13 2.61
C TRP A 253 18.78 -1.02 2.04
N GLN A 254 19.23 -2.11 1.44
CA GLN A 254 20.40 -2.15 0.54
C GLN A 254 19.95 -1.98 -0.92
N ALA A 255 20.90 -1.77 -1.84
CA ALA A 255 20.60 -1.45 -3.24
C ALA A 255 19.63 -2.46 -3.88
N ASP A 256 19.91 -3.76 -3.80
CA ASP A 256 19.07 -4.81 -4.37
C ASP A 256 17.64 -4.80 -3.79
N GLN A 257 17.51 -4.62 -2.47
CA GLN A 257 16.21 -4.54 -1.83
C GLN A 257 15.47 -3.27 -2.26
N ALA A 258 16.13 -2.11 -2.24
CA ALA A 258 15.53 -0.84 -2.63
C ALA A 258 15.09 -0.82 -4.10
N ALA A 259 15.84 -1.47 -4.99
CA ALA A 259 15.47 -1.62 -6.39
C ALA A 259 14.17 -2.43 -6.55
N LEU A 260 14.01 -3.52 -5.78
CA LEU A 260 12.78 -4.30 -5.75
C LEU A 260 11.62 -3.51 -5.13
N GLU A 261 11.85 -2.82 -4.01
CA GLU A 261 10.86 -1.97 -3.33
C GLU A 261 10.40 -0.80 -4.20
N LEU A 262 11.29 -0.23 -5.02
CA LEU A 262 10.93 0.78 -6.02
C LEU A 262 9.96 0.20 -7.05
N ILE A 263 10.20 -1.02 -7.55
CA ILE A 263 9.35 -1.66 -8.55
C ILE A 263 8.00 -2.08 -7.97
N THR A 264 7.99 -2.78 -6.84
CA THR A 264 6.75 -3.21 -6.17
C THR A 264 5.95 -2.02 -5.65
N GLY A 265 6.63 -1.01 -5.14
CA GLY A 265 6.04 0.25 -4.71
C GLY A 265 5.43 1.04 -5.87
N ALA A 266 6.15 1.20 -6.98
CA ALA A 266 5.64 1.85 -8.19
C ALA A 266 4.44 1.08 -8.78
N ALA A 267 4.48 -0.25 -8.74
CA ALA A 267 3.35 -1.09 -9.14
C ALA A 267 2.10 -0.77 -8.31
N GLY A 268 2.25 -0.42 -7.04
CA GLY A 268 1.17 0.00 -6.14
C GLY A 268 0.49 1.32 -6.49
N PHE A 269 1.00 2.12 -7.42
CA PHE A 269 0.37 3.39 -7.85
C PHE A 269 -0.73 3.22 -8.90
N PHE A 270 -0.79 2.08 -9.57
CA PHE A 270 -1.79 1.84 -10.62
C PHE A 270 -3.04 1.20 -10.01
N ALA A 271 -4.21 1.80 -10.11
CA ALA A 271 -5.41 1.11 -9.62
C ALA A 271 -5.78 -0.04 -10.56
N GLN A 272 -6.54 -0.98 -10.01
CA GLN A 272 -6.88 -2.22 -10.70
C GLN A 272 -7.58 -1.99 -12.06
N ILE A 273 -8.48 -1.00 -12.13
CA ILE A 273 -9.19 -0.64 -13.37
C ILE A 273 -8.26 -0.20 -14.51
N ASP A 274 -7.13 0.45 -14.21
CA ASP A 274 -6.17 0.84 -15.24
C ASP A 274 -5.38 -0.35 -15.76
N VAL A 275 -5.03 -1.28 -14.86
CA VAL A 275 -4.32 -2.51 -15.20
C VAL A 275 -5.21 -3.39 -16.08
N GLU A 276 -6.50 -3.53 -15.74
CA GLU A 276 -7.48 -4.28 -16.53
C GLU A 276 -7.66 -3.69 -17.94
N ARG A 277 -7.76 -2.37 -18.05
CA ARG A 277 -7.86 -1.68 -19.35
C ARG A 277 -6.60 -1.84 -20.18
N LEU A 278 -5.42 -1.72 -19.56
CA LEU A 278 -4.15 -1.95 -20.25
C LEU A 278 -4.01 -3.40 -20.70
N ASP A 279 -4.38 -4.36 -19.85
CA ASP A 279 -4.35 -5.79 -20.15
C ASP A 279 -5.23 -6.14 -21.37
N GLU A 280 -6.47 -5.65 -21.38
CA GLU A 280 -7.41 -5.89 -22.48
C GLU A 280 -6.92 -5.24 -23.79
N GLN A 281 -6.36 -4.02 -23.73
CA GLN A 281 -5.82 -3.36 -24.91
C GLN A 281 -4.63 -4.13 -25.47
N LEU A 282 -3.63 -4.47 -24.63
CA LEU A 282 -2.46 -5.23 -25.06
C LEU A 282 -2.88 -6.56 -25.68
N PHE A 283 -3.83 -7.26 -25.05
CA PHE A 283 -4.33 -8.53 -25.57
C PHE A 283 -5.07 -8.38 -26.90
N THR A 284 -5.82 -7.29 -27.08
CA THR A 284 -6.52 -6.97 -28.33
C THR A 284 -5.53 -6.70 -29.46
N LEU A 285 -4.55 -5.82 -29.24
CA LEU A 285 -3.48 -5.56 -30.19
C LEU A 285 -2.68 -6.84 -30.50
N GLY A 286 -2.44 -7.68 -29.49
CA GLY A 286 -1.76 -8.96 -29.64
C GLY A 286 -2.48 -9.97 -30.54
N LYS A 287 -3.78 -9.78 -30.84
CA LYS A 287 -4.53 -10.62 -31.77
C LYS A 287 -4.35 -10.23 -33.23
N GLU A 288 -3.82 -9.04 -33.51
CA GLU A 288 -3.58 -8.56 -34.87
C GLU A 288 -2.66 -9.52 -35.66
N VAL A 289 -2.75 -9.46 -36.99
CA VAL A 289 -2.09 -10.41 -37.89
C VAL A 289 -0.57 -10.29 -37.81
N ASP A 290 -0.05 -9.09 -37.58
CA ASP A 290 1.38 -8.79 -37.61
C ASP A 290 2.09 -9.05 -36.27
N ILE A 291 1.35 -9.40 -35.21
CA ILE A 291 1.93 -9.75 -33.92
C ILE A 291 2.26 -11.26 -33.89
N PRO A 292 3.52 -11.65 -33.63
CA PRO A 292 3.89 -13.05 -33.59
C PRO A 292 3.11 -13.85 -32.54
N LYS A 293 2.65 -15.03 -32.96
CA LYS A 293 1.96 -16.02 -32.11
C LYS A 293 2.82 -17.26 -32.04
N LEU A 294 3.17 -17.67 -30.83
CA LEU A 294 3.98 -18.85 -30.60
C LEU A 294 3.08 -19.96 -30.08
N ARG A 295 3.19 -21.14 -30.69
CA ARG A 295 2.38 -22.31 -30.38
C ARG A 295 3.27 -23.43 -29.88
N GLN A 296 2.85 -24.03 -28.77
CA GLN A 296 3.50 -25.19 -28.18
C GLN A 296 2.45 -26.28 -28.05
N GLN A 297 2.81 -27.50 -28.47
CA GLN A 297 1.90 -28.64 -28.46
C GLN A 297 2.42 -29.71 -27.51
N SER A 298 1.53 -30.44 -26.86
CA SER A 298 1.88 -31.66 -26.13
C SER A 298 0.80 -32.71 -26.26
N ASP A 299 1.19 -33.96 -26.09
CA ASP A 299 0.26 -35.08 -25.98
C ASP A 299 -0.44 -35.06 -24.62
N CYS A 300 -1.71 -35.46 -24.61
CA CYS A 300 -2.58 -35.45 -23.44
C CYS A 300 -3.25 -36.80 -23.20
N ARG A 301 -3.43 -37.11 -21.92
CA ARG A 301 -4.40 -38.10 -21.45
C ARG A 301 -5.59 -37.37 -20.84
N LEU A 302 -6.79 -37.71 -21.29
CA LEU A 302 -8.05 -37.14 -20.84
C LEU A 302 -8.87 -38.22 -20.13
N ALA A 303 -9.30 -37.96 -18.90
CA ALA A 303 -10.18 -38.83 -18.12
C ALA A 303 -11.56 -38.19 -17.98
N VAL A 304 -12.58 -38.89 -18.47
CA VAL A 304 -13.96 -38.36 -18.53
C VAL A 304 -14.83 -39.02 -17.47
N ARG A 305 -15.59 -38.22 -16.72
CA ARG A 305 -16.57 -38.70 -15.72
C ARG A 305 -17.86 -37.88 -15.79
N THR A 306 -18.99 -38.52 -15.55
CA THR A 306 -20.26 -37.82 -15.32
C THR A 306 -20.44 -37.58 -13.82
N MET A 307 -20.72 -36.33 -13.48
CA MET A 307 -21.06 -35.89 -12.13
C MET A 307 -22.60 -35.84 -11.97
N PRO A 308 -23.13 -35.66 -10.74
CA PRO A 308 -24.54 -35.33 -10.54
C PRO A 308 -25.00 -34.17 -11.46
N ASP A 309 -26.30 -34.11 -11.75
CA ASP A 309 -26.91 -33.08 -12.62
C ASP A 309 -26.43 -33.08 -14.08
N ARG A 310 -25.97 -34.23 -14.59
CA ARG A 310 -25.49 -34.41 -15.98
C ARG A 310 -24.30 -33.52 -16.35
N VAL A 311 -23.55 -33.04 -15.37
CA VAL A 311 -22.31 -32.29 -15.59
C VAL A 311 -21.20 -33.26 -16.03
N LEU A 312 -20.58 -32.98 -17.18
CA LEU A 312 -19.43 -33.73 -17.67
C LEU A 312 -18.14 -33.14 -17.10
N ARG A 313 -17.36 -33.96 -16.40
CA ARG A 313 -16.04 -33.61 -15.88
C ARG A 313 -14.96 -34.24 -16.76
N ILE A 314 -14.11 -33.40 -17.34
CA ILE A 314 -12.93 -33.82 -18.10
C ILE A 314 -11.69 -33.38 -17.31
N ALA A 315 -10.89 -34.34 -16.84
CA ALA A 315 -9.56 -34.07 -16.31
C ALA A 315 -8.53 -34.35 -17.42
N PHE A 316 -7.58 -33.45 -17.62
CA PHE A 316 -6.53 -33.62 -18.63
C PHE A 316 -5.15 -33.51 -17.98
N GLN A 317 -4.23 -34.34 -18.46
CA GLN A 317 -2.82 -34.32 -18.12
C GLN A 317 -2.02 -34.39 -19.41
N CYS A 318 -1.32 -33.30 -19.72
CA CYS A 318 -0.55 -33.15 -20.93
C CYS A 318 0.92 -33.01 -20.59
N ALA A 319 1.77 -33.78 -21.28
CA ALA A 319 3.20 -33.75 -21.07
C ALA A 319 3.90 -34.21 -22.34
N ASP A 320 4.85 -33.42 -22.82
CA ASP A 320 5.72 -33.78 -23.92
C ASP A 320 7.18 -33.41 -23.56
N PRO A 321 8.09 -34.42 -23.50
CA PRO A 321 9.50 -34.19 -23.19
C PRO A 321 10.23 -33.26 -24.16
N HIS A 322 9.78 -33.18 -25.41
CA HIS A 322 10.41 -32.41 -26.48
C HIS A 322 9.98 -30.95 -26.46
N THR A 323 8.70 -30.69 -26.22
CA THR A 323 8.18 -29.32 -26.21
C THR A 323 8.23 -28.68 -24.84
N GLN A 324 8.50 -29.44 -23.77
CA GLN A 324 8.51 -28.97 -22.38
C GLN A 324 7.17 -28.37 -21.92
N LEU A 325 6.08 -28.58 -22.66
CA LEU A 325 4.73 -28.19 -22.22
C LEU A 325 4.17 -29.26 -21.28
N HIS A 326 4.07 -28.92 -20.01
CA HIS A 326 3.32 -29.69 -19.03
C HIS A 326 2.09 -28.92 -18.57
N ALA A 327 0.90 -29.50 -18.72
CA ALA A 327 -0.36 -28.87 -18.34
C ALA A 327 -1.29 -29.88 -17.68
N GLU A 328 -1.80 -29.54 -16.50
CA GLU A 328 -2.79 -30.33 -15.78
C GLU A 328 -3.99 -29.46 -15.40
N GLY A 329 -5.19 -29.94 -15.69
CA GLY A 329 -6.40 -29.20 -15.37
C GLY A 329 -7.68 -30.00 -15.47
N ARG A 330 -8.78 -29.30 -15.18
CA ARG A 330 -10.12 -29.87 -15.05
C ARG A 330 -11.15 -28.94 -15.69
N LEU A 331 -12.05 -29.53 -16.46
CA LEU A 331 -13.19 -28.87 -17.09
C LEU A 331 -14.49 -29.47 -16.54
N TYR A 332 -15.46 -28.61 -16.27
CA TYR A 332 -16.82 -28.96 -15.93
C TYR A 332 -17.73 -28.35 -16.99
N LEU A 333 -18.49 -29.22 -17.66
CA LEU A 333 -19.27 -28.89 -18.84
C LEU A 333 -20.73 -29.25 -18.62
N GLU A 334 -21.63 -28.38 -19.04
CA GLU A 334 -23.07 -28.61 -19.10
C GLU A 334 -23.51 -28.41 -20.55
N SER A 335 -24.14 -29.42 -21.15
CA SER A 335 -24.54 -29.40 -22.57
C SER A 335 -23.41 -29.01 -23.52
N GLY A 336 -22.18 -29.47 -23.23
CA GLY A 336 -20.98 -29.17 -24.03
C GLY A 336 -20.39 -27.76 -23.84
N ARG A 337 -21.00 -26.90 -23.00
CA ARG A 337 -20.50 -25.56 -22.66
C ARG A 337 -19.79 -25.57 -21.31
N LEU A 338 -18.67 -24.86 -21.23
CA LEU A 338 -17.89 -24.72 -20.00
C LEU A 338 -18.66 -23.90 -18.97
N ILE A 339 -18.89 -24.49 -17.80
CA ILE A 339 -19.46 -23.80 -16.63
C ILE A 339 -18.37 -23.47 -15.61
N ARG A 340 -17.31 -24.28 -15.55
CA ARG A 340 -16.14 -24.05 -14.70
C ARG A 340 -14.93 -24.77 -15.28
N GLY A 341 -13.77 -24.12 -15.29
CA GLY A 341 -12.52 -24.77 -15.67
C GLY A 341 -11.35 -24.25 -14.85
N THR A 342 -10.44 -25.15 -14.49
CA THR A 342 -9.19 -24.82 -13.80
C THR A 342 -8.02 -25.42 -14.54
N LEU A 343 -6.92 -24.68 -14.57
CA LEU A 343 -5.60 -25.18 -14.96
C LEU A 343 -4.75 -25.17 -13.69
N ASP A 344 -4.59 -26.35 -13.11
CA ASP A 344 -4.04 -26.56 -11.77
C ASP A 344 -2.51 -26.42 -11.79
N ALA A 345 -1.87 -26.81 -12.90
CA ALA A 345 -0.46 -26.61 -13.16
C ALA A 345 -0.21 -26.34 -14.65
N LEU A 346 0.66 -25.36 -14.94
CA LEU A 346 1.19 -25.09 -16.27
C LEU A 346 2.69 -24.83 -16.16
N ASP A 347 3.50 -25.57 -16.92
CA ASP A 347 4.95 -25.42 -17.02
C ASP A 347 5.32 -25.46 -18.52
N MET A 348 6.28 -24.62 -18.89
CA MET A 348 6.77 -24.51 -20.27
C MET A 348 8.30 -24.54 -20.36
N GLY A 349 8.98 -25.14 -19.38
CA GLY A 349 10.44 -25.24 -19.34
C GLY A 349 11.15 -24.00 -18.76
N ASP A 350 10.40 -22.99 -18.30
CA ASP A 350 10.89 -21.73 -17.74
C ASP A 350 11.17 -21.80 -16.22
N ARG A 351 11.27 -23.02 -15.67
CA ARG A 351 11.60 -23.36 -14.27
C ARG A 351 10.56 -22.90 -13.23
N ARG A 352 9.38 -22.39 -13.63
CA ARG A 352 8.31 -22.03 -12.69
C ARG A 352 6.95 -22.51 -13.16
N THR A 353 6.40 -23.47 -12.41
CA THR A 353 5.01 -23.90 -12.60
C THR A 353 4.03 -22.79 -12.21
N MET A 354 3.23 -22.33 -13.17
CA MET A 354 2.09 -21.45 -12.93
C MET A 354 0.93 -22.23 -12.33
N ARG A 355 0.24 -21.61 -11.38
CA ARG A 355 -0.92 -22.18 -10.65
C ARG A 355 -2.03 -21.13 -10.57
N GLU A 356 -3.19 -21.57 -10.09
CA GLU A 356 -4.38 -20.70 -9.87
C GLU A 356 -4.90 -20.07 -11.16
N LEU A 357 -4.85 -20.83 -12.26
CA LEU A 357 -5.32 -20.40 -13.56
C LEU A 357 -6.77 -20.85 -13.77
N THR A 358 -7.59 -19.95 -14.29
CA THR A 358 -8.99 -20.20 -14.63
C THR A 358 -9.14 -20.35 -16.12
N LEU A 359 -9.84 -21.40 -16.56
CA LEU A 359 -10.17 -21.64 -17.97
C LEU A 359 -11.57 -21.07 -18.24
N THR A 360 -11.71 -20.36 -19.35
CA THR A 360 -12.89 -19.56 -19.73
C THR A 360 -13.29 -19.81 -21.18
N ASP A 361 -14.47 -19.35 -21.59
CA ASP A 361 -14.93 -19.28 -22.99
C ASP A 361 -14.93 -20.61 -23.78
N GLY A 362 -15.23 -21.74 -23.11
CA GLY A 362 -15.19 -23.08 -23.73
C GLY A 362 -16.52 -23.61 -24.24
N VAL A 363 -16.55 -24.08 -25.49
CA VAL A 363 -17.62 -24.91 -26.07
C VAL A 363 -16.98 -26.07 -26.82
N ILE A 364 -17.46 -27.29 -26.60
CA ILE A 364 -17.04 -28.45 -27.39
C ILE A 364 -17.62 -28.33 -28.79
N THR A 365 -16.73 -28.40 -29.78
CA THR A 365 -17.06 -28.46 -31.20
C THR A 365 -16.51 -29.75 -31.80
N GLN A 366 -17.23 -30.32 -32.76
CA GLN A 366 -16.85 -31.56 -33.44
C GLN A 366 -16.54 -31.29 -34.92
N ASP A 367 -15.47 -31.90 -35.41
CA ASP A 367 -15.08 -31.93 -36.81
C ASP A 367 -14.80 -33.40 -37.20
N GLY A 368 -15.79 -34.06 -37.81
CA GLY A 368 -15.80 -35.50 -38.00
C GLY A 368 -15.72 -36.25 -36.67
N GLU A 369 -14.72 -37.13 -36.53
CA GLU A 369 -14.47 -37.89 -35.29
C GLU A 369 -13.65 -37.12 -34.23
N ARG A 370 -13.19 -35.91 -34.55
CA ARG A 370 -12.35 -35.10 -33.65
C ARG A 370 -13.20 -34.10 -32.89
N SER A 371 -13.15 -34.19 -31.58
CA SER A 371 -13.69 -33.17 -30.68
C SER A 371 -12.58 -32.18 -30.34
N HIS A 372 -12.94 -30.90 -30.22
CA HIS A 372 -12.04 -29.87 -29.74
C HIS A 372 -12.76 -28.86 -28.85
N ILE A 373 -12.02 -28.27 -27.92
CA ILE A 373 -12.49 -27.17 -27.09
C ILE A 373 -11.41 -26.10 -27.02
N ARG A 374 -11.82 -24.86 -27.32
CA ARG A 374 -10.96 -23.68 -27.26
C ARG A 374 -11.25 -22.95 -25.95
N LEU A 375 -10.20 -22.66 -25.18
CA LEU A 375 -10.31 -22.11 -23.83
C LEU A 375 -9.48 -20.83 -23.72
N GLY A 376 -10.06 -19.78 -23.16
CA GLY A 376 -9.33 -18.61 -22.66
C GLY A 376 -8.69 -18.93 -21.30
N ILE A 377 -7.58 -18.27 -20.98
CA ILE A 377 -6.84 -18.50 -19.72
C ILE A 377 -6.74 -17.19 -18.95
N ARG A 378 -7.24 -17.17 -17.72
CA ARG A 378 -7.28 -15.99 -16.85
C ARG A 378 -6.56 -16.26 -15.52
N ARG A 379 -6.02 -15.21 -14.91
CA ARG A 379 -5.47 -15.21 -13.55
C ARG A 379 -5.81 -13.90 -12.84
N GLY A 380 -6.50 -13.98 -11.70
CA GLY A 380 -6.89 -12.79 -10.94
C GLY A 380 -7.75 -11.78 -11.74
N GLY A 381 -8.56 -12.27 -12.69
CA GLY A 381 -9.38 -11.43 -13.57
C GLY A 381 -8.69 -10.95 -14.86
N LEU A 382 -7.36 -10.99 -14.92
CA LEU A 382 -6.56 -10.59 -16.08
C LEU A 382 -6.30 -11.77 -17.03
N HIS A 383 -5.86 -11.50 -18.26
CA HIS A 383 -5.27 -12.54 -19.11
C HIS A 383 -4.06 -13.15 -18.41
N ALA A 384 -3.96 -14.48 -18.44
CA ALA A 384 -2.81 -15.15 -17.83
C ALA A 384 -1.54 -14.80 -18.62
N ARG A 385 -0.51 -14.29 -17.92
CA ARG A 385 0.76 -13.89 -18.52
C ARG A 385 1.93 -14.68 -17.95
N LEU A 386 2.90 -14.93 -18.81
CA LEU A 386 4.15 -15.62 -18.48
C LEU A 386 5.14 -14.68 -17.77
N PRO A 387 6.24 -15.22 -17.19
CA PRO A 387 7.30 -14.40 -16.59
C PRO A 387 8.02 -13.43 -17.55
N ASP A 388 7.83 -13.58 -18.86
CA ASP A 388 8.31 -12.65 -19.90
C ASP A 388 7.31 -11.51 -20.21
N GLY A 389 6.13 -11.54 -19.58
CA GLY A 389 5.05 -10.56 -19.70
C GLY A 389 4.01 -10.87 -20.79
N ASN A 390 4.29 -11.82 -21.68
CA ASN A 390 3.41 -12.14 -22.81
C ASN A 390 2.16 -12.91 -22.35
N ALA A 391 1.02 -12.58 -22.94
CA ALA A 391 -0.24 -13.23 -22.62
C ALA A 391 -0.40 -14.62 -23.27
N LEU A 392 -1.01 -15.53 -22.52
CA LEU A 392 -1.51 -16.80 -23.02
C LEU A 392 -2.88 -16.55 -23.65
N SER A 393 -2.97 -16.68 -24.97
CA SER A 393 -4.20 -16.36 -25.69
C SER A 393 -5.21 -17.48 -25.70
N ARG A 394 -4.74 -18.74 -25.76
CA ARG A 394 -5.62 -19.88 -25.94
C ARG A 394 -4.97 -21.18 -25.49
N LEU A 395 -5.76 -22.03 -24.83
CA LEU A 395 -5.51 -23.46 -24.73
C LEU A 395 -6.54 -24.20 -25.59
N ASN A 396 -6.07 -24.98 -26.56
CA ASN A 396 -6.92 -25.84 -27.38
C ASN A 396 -6.67 -27.29 -26.99
N LEU A 397 -7.71 -27.99 -26.53
CA LEU A 397 -7.64 -29.44 -26.34
C LEU A 397 -8.35 -30.12 -27.50
N THR A 398 -7.71 -31.14 -28.06
CA THR A 398 -8.25 -31.95 -29.17
C THR A 398 -8.15 -33.42 -28.83
N TRP A 399 -9.20 -34.20 -29.09
CA TRP A 399 -9.19 -35.65 -28.90
C TRP A 399 -10.08 -36.34 -29.92
N SER A 400 -9.82 -37.62 -30.16
CA SER A 400 -10.61 -38.46 -31.05
C SER A 400 -11.64 -39.26 -30.26
N GLY A 401 -12.84 -39.41 -30.82
CA GLY A 401 -13.93 -40.17 -30.21
C GLY A 401 -14.83 -39.35 -29.29
N ALA A 402 -15.94 -39.95 -28.87
CA ALA A 402 -16.87 -39.34 -27.92
C ALA A 402 -16.26 -39.32 -26.51
N ALA A 403 -16.47 -38.23 -25.77
CA ALA A 403 -16.08 -38.13 -24.37
C ALA A 403 -17.05 -38.97 -23.51
N GLU A 404 -16.91 -40.30 -23.58
CA GLU A 404 -17.76 -41.21 -22.82
C GLU A 404 -17.28 -41.38 -21.37
N PRO A 405 -18.20 -41.44 -20.39
CA PRO A 405 -17.84 -41.58 -18.99
C PRO A 405 -17.08 -42.89 -18.73
N GLY A 406 -15.99 -42.80 -17.96
CA GLY A 406 -15.20 -43.97 -17.54
C GLY A 406 -14.07 -44.35 -18.50
N GLN A 407 -13.92 -43.67 -19.64
CA GLN A 407 -12.82 -43.89 -20.58
C GLN A 407 -11.65 -42.93 -20.33
N SER A 408 -10.44 -43.42 -20.60
CA SER A 408 -9.23 -42.61 -20.76
C SER A 408 -8.97 -42.46 -22.26
N ILE A 409 -8.95 -41.22 -22.74
CA ILE A 409 -8.82 -40.88 -24.16
C ILE A 409 -7.47 -40.20 -24.38
N THR A 410 -6.81 -40.50 -25.49
CA THR A 410 -5.62 -39.77 -25.93
C THR A 410 -6.02 -38.55 -26.74
N GLY A 411 -5.30 -37.46 -26.54
CA GLY A 411 -5.51 -36.22 -27.26
C GLY A 411 -4.24 -35.38 -27.30
N SER A 412 -4.39 -34.12 -27.66
CA SER A 412 -3.30 -33.14 -27.62
C SER A 412 -3.79 -31.80 -27.12
N ALA A 413 -2.88 -31.05 -26.51
CA ALA A 413 -3.06 -29.67 -26.13
C ALA A 413 -2.20 -28.80 -27.02
N THR A 414 -2.76 -27.70 -27.54
CA THR A 414 -1.99 -26.61 -28.14
C THR A 414 -2.18 -25.37 -27.30
N LEU A 415 -1.10 -24.87 -26.73
CA LEU A 415 -1.06 -23.60 -26.04
C LEU A 415 -0.54 -22.52 -26.99
N GLU A 416 -1.28 -21.42 -27.10
CA GLU A 416 -0.90 -20.25 -27.89
C GLU A 416 -0.57 -19.08 -26.96
N ARG A 417 0.58 -18.44 -27.22
CA ARG A 417 0.97 -17.17 -26.59
C ARG A 417 1.09 -16.07 -27.65
N VAL A 418 0.67 -14.86 -27.29
CA VAL A 418 0.77 -13.66 -28.12
C VAL A 418 1.93 -12.79 -27.63
N GLN A 419 2.75 -12.27 -28.54
CA GLN A 419 3.85 -11.37 -28.19
C GLN A 419 3.38 -9.92 -28.03
N ASP A 420 2.48 -9.68 -27.08
CA ASP A 420 1.86 -8.38 -26.83
C ASP A 420 2.70 -7.48 -25.90
N PHE A 421 3.47 -8.05 -24.97
CA PHE A 421 4.26 -7.28 -24.00
C PHE A 421 5.36 -6.39 -24.62
N PRO A 422 6.03 -6.77 -25.74
CA PRO A 422 6.90 -5.87 -26.48
C PRO A 422 6.24 -4.57 -26.93
N LEU A 423 4.91 -4.53 -27.11
CA LEU A 423 4.19 -3.29 -27.41
C LEU A 423 4.32 -2.30 -26.26
N LEU A 424 4.03 -2.73 -25.03
CA LEU A 424 4.18 -1.90 -23.82
C LEU A 424 5.62 -1.40 -23.66
N LYS A 425 6.60 -2.29 -23.81
CA LYS A 425 8.03 -1.92 -23.70
C LYS A 425 8.41 -0.82 -24.68
N ARG A 426 8.02 -0.95 -25.95
CA ARG A 426 8.30 0.05 -26.98
C ARG A 426 7.59 1.37 -26.69
N SER A 427 6.32 1.33 -26.27
CA SER A 427 5.57 2.54 -25.90
C SER A 427 6.23 3.29 -24.75
N LEU A 428 6.60 2.60 -23.66
CA LEU A 428 7.31 3.23 -22.53
C LEU A 428 8.66 3.82 -22.94
N ALA A 429 9.42 3.10 -23.77
CA ALA A 429 10.68 3.60 -24.30
C ALA A 429 10.49 4.87 -25.16
N GLN A 430 9.49 4.87 -26.04
CA GLN A 430 9.15 6.04 -26.87
C GLN A 430 8.74 7.24 -26.02
N ILE A 431 7.80 7.07 -25.08
CA ILE A 431 7.36 8.13 -24.16
C ILE A 431 8.56 8.68 -23.38
N SER A 432 9.50 7.84 -22.94
CA SER A 432 10.69 8.28 -22.19
C SER A 432 11.63 9.20 -22.98
N THR A 433 11.60 9.12 -24.32
CA THR A 433 12.39 9.92 -25.26
C THR A 433 11.61 11.09 -25.87
N ALA A 434 10.29 11.14 -25.63
CA ALA A 434 9.42 12.15 -26.20
C ALA A 434 9.80 13.56 -25.71
N GLN A 435 9.59 14.54 -26.59
CA GLN A 435 9.82 15.95 -26.28
C GLN A 435 8.54 16.66 -25.81
N ASP A 436 7.38 16.02 -26.00
CA ASP A 436 6.10 16.54 -25.50
C ASP A 436 6.10 16.63 -23.97
N GLU A 437 5.61 17.75 -23.44
CA GLU A 437 5.67 18.03 -22.00
C GLU A 437 4.85 17.02 -21.18
N ALA A 438 3.70 16.57 -21.70
CA ALA A 438 2.87 15.60 -20.99
C ALA A 438 3.57 14.23 -20.86
N ASP A 439 4.30 13.83 -21.89
CA ASP A 439 5.06 12.58 -21.90
C ASP A 439 6.35 12.67 -21.08
N ARG A 440 7.04 13.82 -21.09
CA ARG A 440 8.19 14.07 -20.21
C ARG A 440 7.79 13.98 -18.74
N GLU A 441 6.63 14.50 -18.41
CA GLU A 441 6.10 14.51 -17.05
C GLU A 441 5.77 13.10 -16.52
N ALA A 442 5.46 12.12 -17.39
CA ALA A 442 5.29 10.72 -17.00
C ALA A 442 6.56 10.09 -16.39
N PHE A 443 7.73 10.62 -16.75
CA PHE A 443 9.04 10.17 -16.27
C PHE A 443 9.87 11.30 -15.65
N ALA A 444 9.27 12.40 -15.22
CA ALA A 444 10.01 13.49 -14.57
C ALA A 444 10.54 13.06 -13.20
N ALA A 445 11.57 13.75 -12.68
CA ALA A 445 12.04 13.57 -11.31
C ALA A 445 11.13 14.28 -10.29
N ARG A 446 9.82 14.02 -10.43
CA ARG A 446 8.71 14.52 -9.62
C ARG A 446 7.97 13.32 -9.02
N PRO A 447 7.04 13.52 -8.08
CA PRO A 447 6.23 12.40 -7.57
C PRO A 447 5.64 11.56 -8.71
N LEU A 448 5.69 10.24 -8.59
CA LEU A 448 5.09 9.33 -9.57
C LEU A 448 3.57 9.57 -9.62
N ARG A 449 3.08 10.03 -10.78
CA ARG A 449 1.65 10.30 -11.01
C ARG A 449 1.06 9.27 -11.95
N ARG A 450 0.15 8.46 -11.40
CA ARG A 450 -0.63 7.43 -12.12
C ARG A 450 -1.28 7.99 -13.39
N SER A 451 -1.94 9.14 -13.27
CA SER A 451 -2.64 9.79 -14.39
C SER A 451 -1.70 10.19 -15.53
N ALA A 452 -0.54 10.77 -15.22
CA ALA A 452 0.43 11.17 -16.23
C ALA A 452 0.92 9.95 -17.04
N VAL A 453 1.31 8.88 -16.36
CA VAL A 453 1.76 7.63 -17.00
C VAL A 453 0.66 7.01 -17.86
N MET A 454 -0.53 6.83 -17.29
CA MET A 454 -1.60 6.11 -17.97
C MET A 454 -2.21 6.90 -19.13
N GLN A 455 -2.21 8.24 -19.08
CA GLN A 455 -2.61 9.07 -20.22
C GLN A 455 -1.60 9.00 -21.37
N SER A 456 -0.30 9.04 -21.08
CA SER A 456 0.74 8.84 -22.11
C SER A 456 0.67 7.45 -22.72
N LEU A 457 0.46 6.41 -21.92
CA LEU A 457 0.24 5.05 -22.42
C LEU A 457 -1.04 4.95 -23.27
N ALA A 458 -2.12 5.60 -22.86
CA ALA A 458 -3.37 5.57 -23.62
C ALA A 458 -3.19 6.14 -25.02
N ARG A 459 -2.47 7.27 -25.17
CA ARG A 459 -2.12 7.82 -26.49
C ARG A 459 -1.21 6.89 -27.29
N ALA A 460 -0.20 6.30 -26.63
CA ALA A 460 0.79 5.46 -27.31
C ALA A 460 0.25 4.08 -27.73
N LEU A 461 -0.82 3.58 -27.11
CA LEU A 461 -1.42 2.28 -27.36
C LEU A 461 -2.84 2.35 -27.94
N ASP A 462 -3.29 3.55 -28.32
CA ASP A 462 -4.65 3.82 -28.83
C ASP A 462 -5.76 3.28 -27.89
N MET A 463 -5.60 3.53 -26.59
CA MET A 463 -6.60 3.16 -25.59
C MET A 463 -7.67 4.26 -25.50
N ALA A 464 -8.93 3.85 -25.28
CA ALA A 464 -10.00 4.78 -24.98
C ALA A 464 -9.63 5.71 -23.81
N GLU A 465 -9.81 7.02 -23.98
CA GLU A 465 -9.52 8.00 -22.92
C GLU A 465 -10.43 7.83 -21.71
N VAL A 466 -9.93 8.17 -20.52
CA VAL A 466 -10.72 8.19 -19.29
C VAL A 466 -10.46 9.46 -18.49
N VAL A 467 -11.47 9.84 -17.71
CA VAL A 467 -11.35 10.95 -16.77
C VAL A 467 -10.69 10.44 -15.48
N TYR A 468 -9.60 11.09 -15.10
CA TYR A 468 -9.01 10.93 -13.78
C TYR A 468 -9.55 12.02 -12.87
N CYS A 469 -9.99 11.64 -11.68
CA CYS A 469 -10.36 12.64 -10.68
C CYS A 469 -9.15 13.45 -10.24
N CYS A 470 -9.44 14.65 -9.72
CA CYS A 470 -8.61 15.27 -8.71
C CYS A 470 -7.23 15.72 -9.26
N LEU A 471 -7.15 15.93 -10.57
CA LEU A 471 -5.97 16.46 -11.26
C LEU A 471 -5.83 17.97 -11.08
N ASP A 472 -6.95 18.67 -10.89
CA ASP A 472 -7.01 20.10 -10.68
C ASP A 472 -7.50 20.42 -9.26
N GLY A 473 -6.57 20.87 -8.42
CA GLY A 473 -6.84 21.29 -7.04
C GLY A 473 -7.43 22.69 -6.92
N SER A 474 -7.56 23.46 -8.02
CA SER A 474 -8.04 24.85 -7.98
C SER A 474 -9.48 25.01 -7.46
N ARG A 475 -10.27 23.93 -7.52
CA ARG A 475 -11.65 23.87 -7.02
C ARG A 475 -11.75 23.49 -5.55
N LEU A 476 -10.65 23.10 -4.90
CA LEU A 476 -10.64 22.90 -3.47
C LEU A 476 -10.65 24.27 -2.78
N PRO A 477 -11.39 24.45 -1.66
CA PRO A 477 -11.32 25.67 -0.89
C PRO A 477 -9.85 25.98 -0.53
N PRO A 478 -9.48 27.28 -0.45
CA PRO A 478 -8.12 27.65 -0.11
C PRO A 478 -7.70 26.98 1.20
N LEU A 479 -6.47 26.49 1.24
CA LEU A 479 -5.96 25.78 2.40
C LEU A 479 -5.80 26.77 3.57
N HIS A 480 -6.64 26.63 4.58
CA HIS A 480 -6.48 27.32 5.85
C HIS A 480 -5.70 26.41 6.80
N VAL A 481 -4.49 26.82 7.14
CA VAL A 481 -3.76 26.21 8.26
C VAL A 481 -4.51 26.56 9.53
N ASP A 482 -4.70 25.57 10.41
CA ASP A 482 -5.25 25.80 11.73
C ASP A 482 -4.41 26.86 12.46
N GLN A 483 -4.97 28.06 12.58
CA GLN A 483 -4.40 29.15 13.36
C GLN A 483 -5.30 29.32 14.58
N ALA A 484 -4.68 29.40 15.77
CA ALA A 484 -5.37 29.85 16.96
C ALA A 484 -6.09 31.18 16.65
N ALA A 485 -7.36 31.30 17.04
CA ALA A 485 -8.15 32.51 16.81
C ALA A 485 -7.35 33.75 17.26
N HIS A 486 -7.27 34.75 16.37
CA HIS A 486 -6.59 36.03 16.60
C HIS A 486 -7.35 36.86 17.63
N THR A 487 -7.32 36.47 18.90
CA THR A 487 -7.61 37.36 20.03
C THR A 487 -6.28 37.90 20.53
N GLU A 488 -6.09 39.23 20.40
CA GLU A 488 -4.95 40.05 20.84
C GLU A 488 -3.63 39.29 21.02
N SER A 489 -2.79 39.32 19.98
CA SER A 489 -1.49 38.65 19.99
C SER A 489 -0.67 39.04 21.22
N VAL A 490 -0.23 38.05 22.00
CA VAL A 490 0.89 38.26 22.91
C VAL A 490 2.08 38.74 22.09
N ASP A 491 2.61 39.93 22.43
CA ASP A 491 3.84 40.43 21.86
C ASP A 491 4.95 39.42 22.12
N ILE A 492 5.41 38.76 21.06
CA ILE A 492 6.53 37.83 21.15
C ILE A 492 7.77 38.68 21.39
N PRO A 493 8.51 38.50 22.51
CA PRO A 493 9.74 39.24 22.73
C PRO A 493 10.70 39.04 21.57
N GLU A 494 11.15 40.12 20.92
CA GLU A 494 12.06 40.03 19.77
C GLU A 494 13.49 39.64 20.20
N VAL A 495 13.87 39.95 21.45
CA VAL A 495 15.23 39.81 21.97
C VAL A 495 15.19 39.26 23.41
N GLY A 496 16.22 38.48 23.78
CA GLY A 496 16.37 37.91 25.12
C GLY A 496 16.10 36.40 25.21
N PRO A 497 16.33 35.77 26.37
CA PRO A 497 16.15 34.31 26.55
C PRO A 497 14.69 33.86 26.36
N GLU A 498 13.72 34.74 26.66
CA GLU A 498 12.30 34.50 26.46
C GLU A 498 11.93 34.40 24.97
N ALA A 499 12.63 35.13 24.09
CA ALA A 499 12.41 35.07 22.64
C ALA A 499 12.65 33.66 22.09
N ALA A 500 13.64 32.93 22.62
CA ALA A 500 13.90 31.54 22.24
C ALA A 500 12.80 30.60 22.74
N PHE A 501 12.29 30.81 23.94
CA PHE A 501 11.15 30.05 24.47
C PHE A 501 9.91 30.23 23.59
N PHE A 502 9.50 31.48 23.33
CA PHE A 502 8.33 31.75 22.51
C PHE A 502 8.51 31.18 21.09
N ARG A 503 9.62 31.48 20.41
CA ARG A 503 9.90 30.97 19.05
C ARG A 503 9.76 29.46 18.94
N ARG A 504 10.23 28.71 19.94
CA ARG A 504 10.22 27.24 19.93
C ARG A 504 8.88 26.67 20.36
N CYS A 505 8.26 27.23 21.40
CA CYS A 505 7.04 26.67 21.97
C CYS A 505 5.78 27.09 21.20
N THR A 506 5.74 28.27 20.56
CA THR A 506 4.58 28.70 19.75
C THR A 506 4.35 27.82 18.53
N LEU A 507 5.38 27.14 18.04
CA LEU A 507 5.29 26.23 16.90
C LEU A 507 4.23 25.13 17.14
N CYS A 508 4.09 24.66 18.39
CA CYS A 508 3.16 23.59 18.75
C CYS A 508 2.08 24.03 19.75
N HIS A 509 2.33 25.00 20.63
CA HIS A 509 1.44 25.37 21.75
C HIS A 509 0.58 26.62 21.49
N ARG A 510 0.46 27.02 20.22
CA ARG A 510 -0.42 28.10 19.75
C ARG A 510 -1.31 27.60 18.61
N THR A 511 -2.19 26.65 18.90
CA THR A 511 -3.18 26.09 17.96
C THR A 511 -4.61 26.36 18.43
N SER A 512 -5.61 25.99 17.63
CA SER A 512 -7.01 26.01 18.09
C SER A 512 -7.45 24.66 18.72
N GLU A 513 -6.64 23.62 18.55
CA GLU A 513 -6.92 22.25 18.99
C GLU A 513 -6.71 22.03 20.50
N PRO A 514 -7.47 21.17 21.17
CA PRO A 514 -7.31 20.92 22.61
C PRO A 514 -5.96 20.25 22.98
N PHE A 515 -5.25 19.69 22.00
CA PHE A 515 -3.96 19.05 22.17
C PHE A 515 -2.99 19.43 21.03
N PRO A 516 -1.71 19.74 21.32
CA PRO A 516 -1.11 19.84 22.66
C PRO A 516 -1.65 21.04 23.47
N PRO A 517 -1.39 21.13 24.79
CA PRO A 517 -1.97 22.21 25.60
C PRO A 517 -1.60 23.60 25.07
N ASN A 518 -2.59 24.41 24.74
CA ASN A 518 -2.41 25.76 24.16
C ASN A 518 -2.19 26.85 25.20
N PHE A 519 -1.11 26.73 25.96
CA PHE A 519 -0.76 27.72 26.98
C PHE A 519 -0.21 29.04 26.42
N LEU A 520 -0.01 29.17 25.10
CA LEU A 520 0.44 30.40 24.42
C LEU A 520 -0.65 31.06 23.56
N THR A 521 -1.93 30.70 23.81
CA THR A 521 -3.09 31.28 23.13
C THR A 521 -3.92 32.12 24.10
N GLY A 522 -4.42 33.28 23.64
CA GLY A 522 -5.21 34.23 24.43
C GLY A 522 -4.45 35.54 24.70
N THR A 523 -5.04 36.39 25.54
CA THR A 523 -4.44 37.66 26.00
C THR A 523 -3.16 37.42 26.80
N ALA A 524 -2.35 38.48 26.97
CA ALA A 524 -1.11 38.39 27.75
C ALA A 524 -1.32 37.94 29.21
N GLU A 525 -2.44 38.34 29.84
CA GLU A 525 -2.78 37.91 31.19
C GLU A 525 -3.15 36.42 31.24
N GLU A 526 -3.97 35.96 30.30
CA GLU A 526 -4.35 34.55 30.19
C GLU A 526 -3.14 33.66 29.92
N VAL A 527 -2.24 34.07 29.02
CA VAL A 527 -1.00 33.32 28.74
C VAL A 527 -0.12 33.27 29.98
N ARG A 528 0.03 34.38 30.72
CA ARG A 528 0.77 34.38 32.00
C ARG A 528 0.15 33.42 33.02
N GLY A 529 -1.18 33.42 33.15
CA GLY A 529 -1.91 32.49 34.02
C GLY A 529 -1.71 31.03 33.61
N LYS A 530 -1.81 30.72 32.32
CA LYS A 530 -1.59 29.36 31.78
C LYS A 530 -0.15 28.90 31.94
N LEU A 531 0.83 29.78 31.74
CA LEU A 531 2.24 29.50 31.98
C LEU A 531 2.50 29.21 33.46
N ALA A 532 1.95 30.01 34.38
CA ALA A 532 2.05 29.74 35.82
C ALA A 532 1.43 28.39 36.20
N GLN A 533 0.25 28.07 35.66
CA GLN A 533 -0.43 26.79 35.87
C GLN A 533 0.34 25.58 35.30
N CYS A 534 1.12 25.78 34.24
CA CYS A 534 1.86 24.74 33.55
C CYS A 534 3.35 24.68 33.94
N ALA A 535 3.84 25.63 34.75
CA ALA A 535 5.27 25.85 34.98
C ALA A 535 6.03 24.58 35.39
N GLU A 536 5.52 23.81 36.35
CA GLU A 536 6.15 22.56 36.80
C GLU A 536 6.22 21.52 35.67
N ARG A 537 5.14 21.37 34.89
CA ARG A 537 5.08 20.43 33.76
C ARG A 537 6.02 20.85 32.64
N LEU A 538 6.12 22.15 32.37
CA LEU A 538 7.07 22.70 31.40
C LEU A 538 8.50 22.48 31.87
N PHE A 539 8.82 22.80 33.12
CA PHE A 539 10.14 22.60 33.69
C PHE A 539 10.58 21.14 33.59
N VAL A 540 9.73 20.18 33.97
CA VAL A 540 10.02 18.74 33.85
C VAL A 540 10.30 18.34 32.40
N ARG A 541 9.54 18.87 31.42
CA ARG A 541 9.75 18.53 30.00
C ARG A 541 11.00 19.16 29.41
N LEU A 542 11.34 20.38 29.82
CA LEU A 542 12.52 21.10 29.35
C LEU A 542 13.80 20.51 29.96
N SER A 543 13.79 20.15 31.25
CA SER A 543 14.96 19.60 31.95
C SER A 543 15.39 18.22 31.45
N MET A 544 14.54 17.50 30.69
CA MET A 544 14.94 16.26 30.03
C MET A 544 16.09 16.47 29.03
N TRP A 545 16.29 17.70 28.51
CA TRP A 545 17.44 18.01 27.66
C TRP A 545 18.77 17.97 28.42
N ASP A 546 18.77 18.18 29.73
CA ASP A 546 19.97 18.11 30.58
C ASP A 546 20.34 16.66 30.94
N LEU A 547 19.46 15.71 30.61
CA LEU A 547 19.63 14.27 30.89
C LEU A 547 20.07 13.51 29.65
N SER A 548 20.88 12.46 29.86
CA SER A 548 21.19 11.48 28.81
C SER A 548 19.97 10.60 28.51
N ASP A 549 19.89 10.08 27.28
CA ASP A 549 18.73 9.30 26.82
C ASP A 549 18.35 8.14 27.74
N ALA A 550 19.32 7.48 28.36
CA ALA A 550 19.11 6.31 29.20
C ALA A 550 18.38 6.60 30.53
N VAL A 551 18.40 7.85 31.01
CA VAL A 551 17.82 8.22 32.31
C VAL A 551 16.62 9.17 32.18
N ARG A 552 16.23 9.53 30.95
CA ARG A 552 15.05 10.34 30.70
C ARG A 552 13.79 9.59 31.09
N THR A 553 13.02 10.16 32.01
CA THR A 553 11.69 9.65 32.38
C THR A 553 10.58 10.15 31.45
N LYS A 554 10.91 11.13 30.60
CA LYS A 554 10.03 11.78 29.62
C LYS A 554 10.79 12.17 28.35
N THR A 555 10.10 12.24 27.22
CA THR A 555 10.64 12.86 25.99
C THR A 555 10.86 14.34 26.23
N PRO A 556 12.03 14.90 25.84
CA PRO A 556 12.31 16.30 25.99
C PRO A 556 11.44 17.16 25.07
N MET A 557 11.18 18.40 25.49
CA MET A 557 10.47 19.41 24.70
C MET A 557 11.39 20.58 24.35
N PRO A 558 11.30 21.17 23.15
CA PRO A 558 10.57 20.64 21.99
C PRO A 558 11.13 19.26 21.57
N PRO A 559 10.30 18.38 20.98
CA PRO A 559 10.73 17.04 20.59
C PRO A 559 11.77 17.13 19.47
N LEU A 560 12.66 16.13 19.38
CA LEU A 560 13.77 16.09 18.42
C LEU A 560 13.32 16.35 16.98
N GLN A 561 12.14 15.84 16.59
CA GLN A 561 11.61 15.96 15.23
C GLN A 561 11.05 17.35 14.90
N ALA A 562 10.76 18.17 15.91
CA ALA A 562 10.37 19.56 15.71
C ALA A 562 11.58 20.50 15.57
N LEU A 563 12.79 20.04 15.94
CA LEU A 563 13.99 20.88 15.90
C LEU A 563 14.39 21.37 14.50
N PRO A 564 14.32 20.56 13.42
CA PRO A 564 14.68 21.02 12.08
C PRO A 564 13.72 22.07 11.49
N GLN A 565 12.57 22.30 12.11
CA GLN A 565 11.58 23.30 11.71
C GLN A 565 11.83 24.66 12.39
N LEU A 566 12.86 24.75 13.25
CA LEU A 566 13.35 25.94 13.94
C LEU A 566 14.62 26.46 13.28
#